data_AF-A0A8X6KM03-F1
#
_entry.id   AF-A0A8X6KM03-F1
#
_cell.length_a   1.000
_cell.length_b   1.000
_cell.length_c   1.000
_cell.angle_alpha   90.00
_cell.angle_beta   90.00
_cell.angle_gamma   90.00
#
_symmetry.space_group_name_H-M   'P 1'
#
loop_
_entity.id
_entity.type
_entity.pdbx_description
1 polymer ?
#
loop_
_entity_poly.entity_id
_entity_poly.type
_entity_poly.pdbx_seq_one_letter_code
_entity_poly.pdbx_strand_id
1 'polypeptide(L)'
;MPVPEDLVPFDLKHLGLVLYTDGSGSDSGGTGSSVFMKTNTEEFRYCFRNPDKNSVFRSELVAIREVLNIALDNRASDTWILTDSKSSIQFLKDWLNILDMWGSIYF
;
A
#
# COMPACT_ATOMS: atom_id res chain seq x y z
N MET A 1 2.55 -1.12 13.53
CA MET A 1 1.43 -1.71 14.28
C MET A 1 0.57 -2.40 13.24
N PRO A 2 0.25 -3.70 13.37
CA PRO A 2 -0.61 -4.38 12.42
C PRO A 2 -1.99 -3.70 12.37
N VAL A 3 -2.62 -3.70 11.20
CA VAL A 3 -4.01 -3.25 11.03
C VAL A 3 -4.89 -4.18 11.88
N PRO A 4 -5.70 -3.64 12.81
CA PRO A 4 -6.64 -4.46 13.58
C PRO A 4 -7.58 -5.24 12.64
N GLU A 5 -7.78 -6.54 12.88
CA GLU A 5 -8.62 -7.42 12.03
C GLU A 5 -10.08 -6.94 11.91
N ASP A 6 -10.54 -6.21 12.91
CA ASP A 6 -11.84 -5.57 13.03
C ASP A 6 -11.99 -4.27 12.20
N LEU A 7 -10.91 -3.78 11.59
CA LEU A 7 -10.92 -2.58 10.75
C LEU A 7 -11.13 -2.84 9.27
N VAL A 8 -11.25 -4.09 8.79
CA VAL A 8 -11.64 -4.37 7.39
C VAL A 8 -13.04 -5.00 7.40
N PRO A 9 -14.13 -4.22 7.22
CA PRO A 9 -15.49 -4.68 7.49
C PRO A 9 -16.07 -5.66 6.45
N PHE A 10 -15.29 -6.15 5.48
CA PHE A 10 -15.85 -6.71 4.24
C PHE A 10 -15.27 -8.05 3.87
N ASP A 11 -16.14 -8.96 3.44
CA ASP A 11 -15.74 -10.13 2.66
C ASP A 11 -15.36 -9.69 1.24
N LEU A 12 -14.08 -9.35 1.04
CA LEU A 12 -13.56 -8.84 -0.23
C LEU A 12 -13.27 -9.97 -1.25
N LYS A 13 -13.59 -11.23 -0.93
CA LYS A 13 -13.24 -12.43 -1.72
C LYS A 13 -13.81 -12.48 -3.14
N HIS A 14 -14.82 -11.65 -3.45
CA HIS A 14 -15.54 -11.68 -4.71
C HIS A 14 -15.62 -10.32 -5.43
N LEU A 15 -14.95 -9.29 -4.91
CA LEU A 15 -14.95 -7.96 -5.49
C LEU A 15 -13.59 -7.66 -6.11
N GLY A 16 -13.58 -7.14 -7.34
CA GLY A 16 -12.40 -6.45 -7.87
C GLY A 16 -12.14 -5.22 -7.00
N LEU A 17 -11.04 -5.21 -6.26
CA LEU A 17 -10.71 -4.13 -5.34
C LEU A 17 -9.98 -3.01 -6.04
N VAL A 18 -10.40 -1.78 -5.78
CA VAL A 18 -9.71 -0.57 -6.20
C VAL A 18 -9.34 0.20 -4.95
N LEU A 19 -8.04 0.21 -4.64
CA LEU A 19 -7.47 0.75 -3.42
C LEU A 19 -6.52 1.89 -3.78
N TYR A 20 -6.68 3.01 -3.11
CA TYR A 20 -5.88 4.21 -3.29
C TYR A 20 -4.92 4.36 -2.11
N THR A 21 -3.69 4.76 -2.39
CA THR A 21 -2.66 4.97 -1.36
C THR A 21 -2.11 6.38 -1.45
N ASP A 22 -1.79 6.95 -0.29
CA ASP A 22 -1.11 8.23 -0.18
C ASP A 22 -0.16 8.22 1.02
N GLY A 23 1.05 8.73 0.81
CA GLY A 23 2.06 8.98 1.81
C GLY A 23 2.29 10.48 1.94
N SER A 24 2.00 11.04 3.10
CA SER A 24 2.13 12.48 3.34
C SER A 24 3.24 12.81 4.34
N GLY A 25 3.69 14.06 4.32
CA GLY A 25 4.63 14.63 5.27
C GLY A 25 4.18 16.00 5.75
N SER A 26 4.58 16.36 6.97
CA SER A 26 4.39 17.68 7.54
C SER A 26 5.71 18.44 7.62
N ASP A 27 5.64 19.78 7.68
CA ASP A 27 6.81 20.64 7.85
C ASP A 27 7.56 20.38 9.17
N SER A 28 6.88 19.80 10.17
CA SER A 28 7.48 19.37 11.43
C SER A 28 8.28 18.06 11.34
N GLY A 29 8.42 17.47 10.14
CA GLY A 29 9.13 16.22 9.91
C GLY A 29 8.36 14.95 10.27
N GLY A 30 7.07 15.09 10.61
CA GLY A 30 6.16 13.97 10.77
C GLY A 30 5.73 13.44 9.40
N THR A 31 5.44 12.15 9.32
CA THR A 31 4.83 11.58 8.11
C THR A 31 3.69 10.63 8.44
N GLY A 32 2.81 10.42 7.48
CA GLY A 32 1.67 9.53 7.61
C GLY A 32 1.46 8.73 6.33
N SER A 33 0.79 7.60 6.48
CA SER A 33 0.39 6.72 5.39
C SER A 33 -1.11 6.54 5.45
N SER A 34 -1.76 6.46 4.30
CA SER A 34 -3.18 6.20 4.24
C SER A 34 -3.56 5.29 3.08
N VAL A 35 -4.64 4.55 3.34
CA VAL A 35 -5.34 3.71 2.38
C VAL A 35 -6.77 4.21 2.29
N PHE A 36 -7.27 4.31 1.07
CA PHE A 36 -8.65 4.64 0.80
C PHE A 36 -9.25 3.58 -0.13
N MET A 37 -10.43 3.10 0.22
CA MET A 37 -11.21 2.15 -0.57
C MET A 37 -12.59 2.74 -0.78
N LYS A 38 -13.11 2.59 -1.99
CA LYS A 38 -14.49 2.96 -2.31
C LYS A 38 -15.19 1.78 -2.95
N THR A 39 -16.32 1.39 -2.37
CA THR A 39 -17.27 0.45 -2.97
C THR A 39 -18.50 1.23 -3.45
N ASN A 40 -19.48 0.53 -4.04
CA ASN A 40 -20.73 1.17 -4.46
C ASN A 40 -21.58 1.67 -3.29
N THR A 41 -21.35 1.16 -2.08
CA THR A 41 -22.18 1.43 -0.91
C THR A 41 -21.42 2.13 0.21
N GLU A 42 -20.10 1.98 0.28
CA GLU A 42 -19.31 2.40 1.42
C GLU A 42 -17.94 2.96 1.02
N GLU A 43 -17.43 3.86 1.84
CA GLU A 43 -16.08 4.41 1.74
C GLU A 43 -15.32 4.04 3.01
N PHE A 44 -14.12 3.48 2.85
CA PHE A 44 -13.25 3.10 3.93
C PHE A 44 -11.94 3.86 3.83
N ARG A 45 -11.51 4.45 4.95
CA ARG A 45 -10.23 5.16 5.04
C ARG A 45 -9.47 4.70 6.26
N TYR A 46 -8.25 4.23 6.05
CA TYR A 46 -7.32 3.85 7.09
C TYR A 46 -6.10 4.78 7.04
N CYS A 47 -5.89 5.58 8.08
CA CYS A 47 -4.77 6.52 8.17
C CYS A 47 -3.98 6.25 9.44
N PHE A 48 -2.66 6.29 9.34
CA PHE A 48 -1.80 6.14 10.51
C PHE A 48 -0.53 6.97 10.39
N ARG A 49 -0.01 7.38 11.55
CA ARG A 49 1.24 8.11 11.67
C ARG A 49 2.41 7.15 11.60
N ASN A 50 3.41 7.49 10.80
CA ASN A 50 4.66 6.75 10.72
C ASN A 50 5.62 7.19 11.84
N PRO A 51 6.61 6.34 12.20
CA PRO A 51 7.66 6.73 13.13
C PRO A 51 8.39 8.02 12.71
N ASP A 52 8.96 8.72 13.69
CA ASP A 52 9.73 9.93 13.42
C ASP A 52 10.93 9.65 12.50
N LYS A 53 11.31 10.64 11.70
CA LYS A 53 12.38 10.56 10.67
C LYS A 53 12.06 9.61 9.49
N ASN A 54 10.81 9.24 9.31
CA ASN A 54 10.37 8.58 8.07
C ASN A 54 10.23 9.61 6.94
N SER A 55 10.54 9.22 5.69
CA SER A 55 10.40 10.10 4.53
C SER A 55 9.02 9.92 3.89
N VAL A 56 8.56 10.93 3.15
CA VAL A 56 7.34 10.84 2.32
C VAL A 56 7.40 9.62 1.40
N PHE A 57 8.53 9.43 0.71
CA PHE A 57 8.74 8.24 -0.12
C PHE A 57 8.56 6.91 0.62
N ARG A 58 9.05 6.80 1.86
CA ARG A 58 8.82 5.59 2.66
C ARG A 58 7.37 5.46 3.10
N SER A 59 6.69 6.56 3.41
CA SER A 59 5.26 6.55 3.74
C SER A 59 4.41 6.03 2.58
N GLU A 60 4.76 6.36 1.34
CA GLU A 60 4.10 5.83 0.14
C GLU A 60 4.25 4.32 0.03
N LEU A 61 5.49 3.81 0.17
CA LEU A 61 5.76 2.38 0.17
C LEU A 61 5.07 1.64 1.32
N VAL A 62 4.98 2.27 2.50
CA VAL A 62 4.25 1.72 3.65
C VAL A 62 2.74 1.67 3.36
N ALA A 63 2.16 2.69 2.72
CA ALA A 63 0.76 2.66 2.31
C ALA A 63 0.48 1.52 1.31
N ILE A 64 1.35 1.34 0.31
CA ILE A 64 1.27 0.22 -0.65
C ILE A 64 1.37 -1.14 0.08
N ARG A 65 2.29 -1.28 1.04
CA ARG A 65 2.42 -2.51 1.83
C ARG A 65 1.14 -2.85 2.58
N GLU A 66 0.52 -1.87 3.25
CA GLU A 66 -0.71 -2.13 3.99
C GLU A 66 -1.86 -2.54 3.07
N VAL A 67 -1.97 -1.94 1.88
CA VAL A 67 -2.94 -2.39 0.87
C VAL A 67 -2.71 -3.83 0.45
N LEU A 68 -1.45 -4.22 0.23
CA LEU A 68 -1.12 -5.61 -0.10
C LEU A 68 -1.48 -6.57 1.02
N ASN A 69 -1.22 -6.21 2.28
CA ASN A 69 -1.63 -7.03 3.44
C ASN A 69 -3.15 -7.22 3.45
N ILE A 70 -3.92 -6.14 3.31
CA ILE A 70 -5.39 -6.19 3.25
C ILE A 70 -5.85 -7.12 2.13
N ALA A 71 -5.30 -6.98 0.93
CA ALA A 71 -5.68 -7.81 -0.22
C ALA A 71 -5.36 -9.30 0.00
N LEU A 72 -4.18 -9.60 0.54
CA LEU A 72 -3.73 -10.97 0.82
C LEU A 72 -4.54 -11.63 1.95
N ASP A 73 -4.75 -10.92 3.05
CA ASP A 73 -5.51 -11.41 4.21
C ASP A 73 -6.96 -11.73 3.83
N ASN A 74 -7.52 -10.94 2.92
CA ASN A 74 -8.88 -11.15 2.41
C ASN A 74 -8.96 -12.09 1.20
N ARG A 75 -7.84 -12.62 0.72
CA ARG A 75 -7.76 -13.47 -0.49
C ARG A 75 -8.47 -12.84 -1.69
N ALA A 76 -8.31 -11.53 -1.86
CA ALA A 76 -8.91 -10.81 -2.98
C ALA A 76 -8.37 -11.37 -4.31
N SER A 77 -9.26 -11.80 -5.20
CA SER A 77 -8.86 -12.39 -6.49
C SER A 77 -8.24 -11.37 -7.44
N ASP A 78 -8.78 -10.15 -7.45
CA ASP A 78 -8.35 -9.05 -8.30
C ASP A 78 -8.20 -7.78 -7.47
N THR A 79 -6.99 -7.20 -7.46
CA THR A 79 -6.70 -5.97 -6.72
C THR A 79 -5.94 -4.97 -7.58
N TRP A 80 -6.47 -3.75 -7.65
CA TRP A 80 -5.87 -2.59 -8.29
C TRP A 80 -5.42 -1.62 -7.21
N ILE A 81 -4.12 -1.33 -7.17
CA ILE A 81 -3.53 -0.37 -6.23
C ILE A 81 -3.15 0.89 -7.03
N LEU A 82 -3.73 2.02 -6.65
CA LEU A 82 -3.52 3.31 -7.29
C LEU A 82 -2.75 4.22 -6.35
N THR A 83 -1.59 4.68 -6.81
CA THR A 83 -0.73 5.63 -6.12
C THR A 83 -0.37 6.77 -7.07
N ASP A 84 -0.28 7.99 -6.55
CA ASP A 84 0.27 9.15 -7.27
C ASP A 84 1.80 9.22 -7.16
N SER A 85 2.41 8.37 -6.33
CA SER A 85 3.85 8.31 -6.09
C SER A 85 4.60 7.64 -7.24
N LYS A 86 4.97 8.43 -8.25
CA LYS A 86 5.81 7.98 -9.37
C LYS A 86 7.13 7.35 -8.91
N SER A 87 7.73 7.87 -7.84
CA SER A 87 8.98 7.33 -7.27
C SER A 87 8.78 5.93 -6.70
N SER A 88 7.65 5.65 -6.05
CA SER A 88 7.32 4.31 -5.54
C SER A 88 7.13 3.30 -6.67
N ILE A 89 6.42 3.69 -7.74
CA ILE A 89 6.26 2.85 -8.93
C ILE A 89 7.62 2.54 -9.57
N GLN A 90 8.47 3.54 -9.73
CA GLN A 90 9.80 3.35 -10.32
C GLN A 90 10.66 2.43 -9.46
N PHE A 91 10.68 2.64 -8.14
CA PHE A 91 11.42 1.81 -7.21
C PHE A 91 11.01 0.33 -7.29
N LEU A 92 9.70 0.05 -7.34
CA LEU A 92 9.20 -1.33 -7.46
C LEU A 92 9.61 -1.98 -8.80
N LYS A 93 9.61 -1.22 -9.90
CA LYS A 93 10.09 -1.70 -11.21
C LYS A 93 11.58 -2.02 -11.18
N ASP A 94 12.37 -1.12 -10.61
CA ASP A 94 13.83 -1.29 -10.52
C ASP A 94 14.17 -2.50 -9.64
N TRP A 95 13.43 -2.71 -8.55
CA TRP A 95 13.58 -3.88 -7.69
C TRP A 95 13.33 -5.20 -8.43
N LEU A 96 12.29 -5.28 -9.26
CA LEU A 96 12.01 -6.47 -10.08
C LEU A 96 13.12 -6.73 -11.11
N ASN A 97 13.61 -5.69 -11.78
CA ASN A 97 14.72 -5.83 -12.73
C ASN A 97 16.00 -6.37 -12.06
N ILE A 98 16.27 -5.93 -10.83
CA ILE A 98 17.38 -6.46 -10.04
C ILE A 98 17.12 -7.95 -9.76
N LEU A 99 15.96 -8.33 -9.25
CA LEU A 99 15.65 -9.74 -8.97
C LEU A 99 15.82 -10.64 -10.20
N ASP A 100 15.35 -10.21 -11.38
CA ASP A 100 15.49 -10.97 -12.63
C ASP A 100 16.96 -11.14 -13.06
N MET A 101 17.76 -10.07 -12.90
CA MET A 101 19.19 -10.11 -13.18
C MET A 101 19.90 -11.12 -12.27
N TRP A 102 19.59 -11.14 -10.97
CA TRP A 102 20.18 -12.09 -10.03
C TRP A 102 19.65 -13.52 -10.26
N GLY A 103 18.35 -13.70 -10.52
CA GLY A 103 17.76 -14.99 -10.87
C GLY A 103 18.39 -15.63 -12.11
N SER A 104 18.82 -14.81 -13.08
CA SER A 104 19.49 -15.29 -14.30
C SER A 104 20.98 -15.59 -14.13
N ILE A 105 21.61 -15.15 -13.04
CA ILE A 105 23.04 -15.38 -12.76
C ILE A 105 23.24 -16.59 -11.84
N TYR A 106 22.28 -16.87 -10.96
CA TYR A 106 22.40 -17.89 -9.92
C TYR A 106 21.59 -19.17 -10.17
N PHE A 107 20.92 -19.28 -11.32
CA PHE A 107 20.20 -20.48 -11.80
C PHE A 107 20.50 -20.72 -13.29
#